data_AF-A0AAV4TX57-F1
#
_entry.id   AF-A0AAV4TX57-F1
#
_cell.length_a   1.000
_cell.length_b   1.000
_cell.length_c   1.000
_cell.angle_alpha   90.00
_cell.angle_beta   90.00
_cell.angle_gamma   90.00
#
_symmetry.space_group_name_H-M   'P 1'
#
loop_
_entity.id
_entity.type
_entity.pdbx_description
1 polymer ?
#
loop_
_entity_poly.entity_id
_entity_poly.type
_entity_poly.pdbx_seq_one_letter_code
_entity_poly.pdbx_strand_id
1 'polypeptide(L)'
;MLARFGVLLQGNQMKLSKKAEEVAGLYAKMLGYSCASRQRFKNNFFKDWTEVMTSREKEIIEDFDDCDFTDFEEYYKQKARERKTMTREEKLEIKRENEKLTKKYGTCTLDGHKQEVVNFKIEPPALFKGRGNHPKMGMVKERVEAEDVVINIG
;
A
#
# COMPACT_ATOMS: atom_id res chain seq x y z
N MET A 1 -4.14 13.27 9.37
CA MET A 1 -5.55 13.28 8.92
C MET A 1 -5.53 13.56 7.43
N LEU A 2 -5.64 12.52 6.58
CA LEU A 2 -5.69 12.67 5.12
C LEU A 2 -7.12 13.03 4.75
N ALA A 3 -7.34 14.25 4.25
CA ALA A 3 -8.65 14.73 3.84
C ALA A 3 -8.53 15.56 2.54
N ARG A 4 -7.68 15.11 1.60
CA ARG A 4 -7.34 15.92 0.42
C ARG A 4 -7.31 15.19 -0.93
N PHE A 5 -7.55 13.88 -0.99
CA PHE A 5 -7.45 13.14 -2.24
C PHE A 5 -8.76 12.41 -2.54
N GLY A 6 -9.49 12.90 -3.52
CA GLY A 6 -10.60 12.20 -4.14
C GLY A 6 -10.14 11.57 -5.46
N VAL A 7 -10.87 10.55 -5.93
CA VAL A 7 -10.74 10.16 -7.35
C VAL A 7 -11.52 11.17 -8.17
N LEU A 8 -10.94 11.61 -9.29
CA LEU A 8 -11.65 12.43 -10.26
C LEU A 8 -12.51 11.49 -11.11
N LEU A 9 -13.82 11.73 -11.09
CA LEU A 9 -14.79 10.99 -11.90
C LEU A 9 -15.35 11.95 -12.94
N GLN A 10 -15.02 11.73 -14.21
CA GLN A 10 -15.43 12.59 -15.32
C GLN A 10 -15.15 14.09 -15.08
N GLY A 11 -14.03 14.39 -14.40
CA GLY A 11 -13.61 15.76 -14.03
C GLY A 11 -14.15 16.29 -12.70
N ASN A 12 -15.02 15.56 -12.01
CA ASN A 12 -15.54 15.95 -10.69
C ASN A 12 -14.81 15.22 -9.56
N GLN A 13 -14.34 15.96 -8.55
CA GLN A 13 -13.63 15.37 -7.42
C GLN A 13 -14.60 14.67 -6.46
N MET A 14 -14.40 13.36 -6.28
CA MET A 14 -15.17 12.56 -5.33
C MET A 14 -14.31 12.15 -4.14
N LYS A 15 -14.70 12.59 -2.95
CA LYS A 15 -14.05 12.16 -1.71
C LYS A 15 -14.39 10.70 -1.40
N LEU A 16 -13.36 9.89 -1.19
CA LEU A 16 -13.49 8.48 -0.84
C LEU A 16 -13.53 8.26 0.68
N SER A 17 -14.05 7.11 1.08
CA SER A 17 -13.89 6.52 2.40
C SER A 17 -12.44 6.13 2.62
N LYS A 18 -12.00 6.07 3.90
CA LYS A 18 -10.58 5.81 4.22
C LYS A 18 -10.05 4.50 3.61
N LYS A 19 -10.87 3.44 3.59
CA LYS A 19 -10.48 2.14 3.04
C LYS A 19 -10.34 2.21 1.52
N ALA A 20 -11.32 2.80 0.83
CA ALA A 20 -11.26 3.00 -0.62
C ALA A 20 -10.11 3.95 -1.02
N GLU A 21 -9.86 5.02 -0.25
CA GLU A 21 -8.75 5.96 -0.48
C GLU A 21 -7.38 5.27 -0.34
N GLU A 22 -7.20 4.41 0.68
CA GLU A 22 -5.96 3.65 0.86
C GLU A 22 -5.68 2.75 -0.35
N VAL A 23 -6.68 1.98 -0.78
CA VAL A 23 -6.57 1.04 -1.92
C VAL A 23 -6.37 1.78 -3.24
N ALA A 24 -7.10 2.87 -3.50
CA ALA A 24 -6.88 3.75 -4.65
C ALA A 24 -5.43 4.28 -4.67
N GLY A 25 -4.91 4.67 -3.50
CA GLY A 25 -3.53 5.10 -3.35
C GLY A 25 -2.50 4.01 -3.63
N LEU A 26 -2.82 2.73 -3.42
CA LEU A 26 -1.95 1.62 -3.82
C LEU A 26 -1.84 1.54 -5.34
N TYR A 27 -2.94 1.70 -6.07
CA TYR A 27 -2.94 1.71 -7.54
C TYR A 27 -2.24 2.93 -8.11
N ALA A 28 -2.45 4.11 -7.54
CA ALA A 28 -1.80 5.34 -8.00
C ALA A 28 -0.26 5.25 -7.96
N LYS A 29 0.31 4.59 -6.94
CA LYS A 29 1.76 4.30 -6.87
C LYS A 29 2.25 3.41 -8.01
N MET A 30 1.35 2.71 -8.70
CA MET A 30 1.65 1.77 -9.76
C MET A 30 1.53 2.37 -11.18
N LEU A 31 0.95 3.55 -11.35
CA LEU A 31 0.70 4.15 -12.68
C LEU A 31 1.95 4.29 -13.56
N GLY A 32 3.12 4.51 -12.97
CA GLY A 32 4.41 4.57 -13.69
C GLY A 32 5.03 3.21 -14.06
N TYR A 33 4.39 2.09 -13.73
CA TYR A 33 4.90 0.74 -13.96
C TYR A 33 4.13 0.04 -15.08
N SER A 34 4.84 -0.71 -15.93
CA SER A 34 4.25 -1.45 -17.07
C SER A 34 3.21 -2.50 -16.70
N CYS A 35 3.12 -2.90 -15.42
CA CYS A 35 2.07 -3.80 -14.96
C CYS A 35 0.71 -3.12 -14.82
N ALA A 36 0.65 -1.82 -14.49
CA ALA A 36 -0.61 -1.09 -14.27
C ALA A 36 -1.39 -0.86 -15.56
N SER A 37 -0.71 -0.82 -16.71
CA SER A 37 -1.38 -0.71 -18.02
C SER A 37 -2.02 -2.02 -18.51
N ARG A 38 -1.75 -3.15 -17.84
CA ARG A 38 -2.28 -4.46 -18.26
C ARG A 38 -3.74 -4.60 -17.84
N GLN A 39 -4.60 -5.01 -18.78
CA GLN A 39 -6.03 -5.19 -18.51
C GLN A 39 -6.32 -6.09 -17.31
N ARG A 40 -5.61 -7.22 -17.19
CA ARG A 40 -5.77 -8.14 -16.05
C ARG A 40 -5.45 -7.47 -14.71
N PHE A 41 -4.44 -6.61 -14.68
CA PHE A 41 -4.06 -5.88 -13.46
C PHE A 41 -5.17 -4.89 -13.08
N LYS A 42 -5.65 -4.09 -14.05
CA LYS A 42 -6.78 -3.16 -13.86
C LYS A 42 -8.03 -3.87 -13.37
N ASN A 43 -8.44 -4.96 -14.03
CA ASN A 43 -9.64 -5.71 -13.68
C ASN A 43 -9.58 -6.29 -12.27
N ASN A 44 -8.45 -6.91 -11.90
CA ASN A 44 -8.27 -7.47 -10.56
C ASN A 44 -8.24 -6.37 -9.49
N PHE A 45 -7.53 -5.27 -9.76
CA PHE A 45 -7.52 -4.12 -8.87
C PHE A 45 -8.92 -3.55 -8.67
N PHE A 46 -9.64 -3.28 -9.76
CA PHE A 46 -10.94 -2.64 -9.70
C PHE A 46 -11.94 -3.50 -8.94
N LYS A 47 -11.92 -4.82 -9.19
CA LYS A 47 -12.72 -5.77 -8.42
C LYS A 47 -12.47 -5.63 -6.92
N ASP A 48 -11.23 -5.78 -6.46
CA ASP A 48 -10.91 -5.74 -5.03
C ASP A 48 -11.12 -4.33 -4.43
N TRP A 49 -10.93 -3.27 -5.23
CA TRP A 49 -11.21 -1.89 -4.79
C TRP A 49 -12.69 -1.66 -4.56
N THR A 50 -13.57 -2.18 -5.43
CA THR A 50 -15.02 -2.10 -5.20
C THR A 50 -15.42 -2.85 -3.94
N GLU A 51 -14.76 -3.95 -3.57
CA GLU A 51 -15.10 -4.70 -2.34
C GLU A 51 -14.93 -3.86 -1.06
N VAL A 52 -14.00 -2.89 -1.06
CA VAL A 52 -13.77 -1.99 0.09
C VAL A 52 -14.56 -0.67 0.05
N MET A 53 -15.31 -0.42 -1.03
CA MET A 53 -16.16 0.76 -1.19
C MET A 53 -17.46 0.66 -0.40
N THR A 54 -17.96 1.82 0.05
CA THR A 54 -19.33 2.00 0.53
C THR A 54 -20.35 1.85 -0.61
N SER A 55 -21.62 1.62 -0.28
CA SER A 55 -22.68 1.49 -1.28
C SER A 55 -22.77 2.71 -2.21
N ARG A 56 -22.69 3.92 -1.63
CA ARG A 56 -22.67 5.17 -2.40
C ARG A 56 -21.47 5.28 -3.33
N GLU A 57 -20.30 4.80 -2.91
CA GLU A 57 -19.13 4.82 -3.78
C GLU A 57 -19.30 3.87 -4.97
N LYS A 58 -19.87 2.68 -4.76
CA LYS A 58 -20.16 1.71 -5.83
C LYS A 58 -21.19 2.20 -6.84
N GLU A 59 -22.19 2.96 -6.39
CA GLU A 59 -23.22 3.56 -7.25
C GLU A 59 -22.65 4.65 -8.18
N ILE A 60 -21.55 5.30 -7.78
CA ILE A 60 -20.93 6.38 -8.56
C ILE A 60 -19.75 5.85 -9.39
N ILE A 61 -18.98 4.92 -8.83
CA ILE A 61 -17.78 4.32 -9.44
C ILE A 61 -18.17 2.99 -10.09
N GLU A 62 -18.82 3.07 -11.24
CA GLU A 62 -19.27 1.88 -11.99
C GLU A 62 -18.21 1.38 -12.99
N ASP A 63 -17.49 2.30 -13.64
CA ASP A 63 -16.44 1.99 -14.62
C ASP A 63 -15.06 2.46 -14.12
N PHE A 64 -14.06 1.58 -14.29
CA PHE A 64 -12.67 1.91 -14.01
C PHE A 64 -12.16 3.01 -14.94
N ASP A 65 -12.59 3.03 -16.21
CA ASP A 65 -12.06 3.97 -17.19
C ASP A 65 -12.56 5.41 -16.96
N ASP A 66 -13.61 5.61 -16.15
CA ASP A 66 -14.07 6.92 -15.67
C ASP A 66 -13.23 7.46 -14.50
N CYS A 67 -12.34 6.63 -13.91
CA CYS A 67 -11.53 6.98 -12.74
C CYS A 67 -10.17 7.56 -13.12
N ASP A 68 -9.91 8.79 -12.68
CA ASP A 68 -8.59 9.42 -12.77
C ASP A 68 -7.90 9.49 -11.40
N PHE A 69 -6.70 8.91 -11.34
CA PHE A 69 -5.85 8.78 -10.16
C PHE A 69 -4.63 9.74 -10.18
N THR A 70 -4.58 10.69 -11.11
CA THR A 70 -3.44 11.60 -11.32
C THR A 70 -3.11 12.40 -10.06
N ASP A 71 -4.11 12.90 -9.32
CA ASP A 71 -3.91 13.61 -8.05
C ASP A 71 -3.18 12.76 -7.00
N PHE A 72 -3.56 11.48 -6.89
CA PHE A 72 -2.86 10.54 -6.01
C PHE A 72 -1.43 10.30 -6.49
N GLU A 73 -1.24 10.15 -7.80
CA GLU A 73 0.09 9.92 -8.38
C GLU A 73 1.04 11.09 -8.08
N GLU A 74 0.58 12.32 -8.30
CA GLU A 74 1.34 13.54 -8.02
C GLU A 74 1.68 13.64 -6.54
N TYR A 75 0.71 13.39 -5.65
CA TYR A 75 0.95 13.36 -4.21
C TYR A 75 2.06 12.36 -3.83
N TYR A 76 2.00 11.13 -4.34
CA TYR A 76 3.01 10.13 -4.02
C TYR A 76 4.38 10.43 -4.65
N LYS A 77 4.40 11.05 -5.84
CA LYS A 77 5.64 11.58 -6.45
C LYS A 77 6.23 12.69 -5.57
N GLN A 78 5.42 13.61 -5.06
CA GLN A 78 5.86 14.67 -4.15
C GLN A 78 6.41 14.09 -2.84
N LYS A 79 5.70 13.15 -2.20
CA LYS A 79 6.19 12.44 -1.00
C LYS A 79 7.50 11.71 -1.25
N ALA A 80 7.69 11.13 -2.44
CA ALA A 80 8.95 10.51 -2.81
C ALA A 80 10.08 11.53 -2.97
N ARG A 81 9.81 12.72 -3.52
CA ARG A 81 10.78 13.82 -3.61
C ARG A 81 11.15 14.33 -2.22
N GLU A 82 10.17 14.60 -1.36
CA GLU A 82 10.39 15.01 0.04
C GLU A 82 11.30 14.03 0.79
N ARG A 83 11.08 12.72 0.64
CA ARG A 83 11.94 11.70 1.24
C ARG A 83 13.38 11.76 0.74
N LYS A 84 13.59 12.04 -0.55
CA LYS A 84 14.95 12.16 -1.12
C LYS A 84 15.66 13.41 -0.61
N THR A 85 14.92 14.51 -0.45
CA THR A 85 15.43 15.80 0.04
C THR A 85 15.55 15.89 1.56
N MET A 86 15.20 14.84 2.32
CA MET A 86 15.40 14.81 3.77
C MET A 86 16.86 15.14 4.12
N THR A 87 17.00 15.96 5.16
CA THR A 87 18.28 16.37 5.73
C THR A 87 19.04 15.19 6.32
N ARG A 88 20.33 15.40 6.59
CA ARG A 88 21.17 14.39 7.25
C ARG A 88 20.66 14.07 8.66
N GLU A 89 20.17 15.08 9.38
CA GLU A 89 19.66 14.95 10.74
C GLU A 89 18.37 14.13 10.78
N GLU A 90 17.40 14.42 9.90
CA GLU A 90 16.15 13.63 9.79
C GLU A 90 16.43 12.17 9.41
N LYS A 91 17.32 11.95 8.44
CA LYS A 91 17.75 10.59 8.05
C LYS A 91 18.42 9.85 9.21
N LEU A 92 19.23 10.54 10.01
CA LEU A 92 19.88 9.98 11.19
C LEU A 92 18.86 9.60 12.27
N GLU A 93 17.85 10.42 12.49
CA GLU A 93 16.79 10.13 13.46
C GLU A 93 15.96 8.91 13.04
N ILE A 94 15.55 8.84 11.76
CA ILE A 94 14.87 7.65 11.21
C ILE A 94 15.75 6.39 11.36
N LYS A 95 17.06 6.52 11.16
CA LYS A 95 17.99 5.40 11.34
C LYS A 95 18.04 4.94 12.80
N ARG A 96 18.15 5.86 13.76
CA ARG A 96 18.17 5.56 15.20
C ARG A 96 16.89 4.87 15.66
N GLU A 97 15.73 5.36 15.22
CA GLU A 97 14.45 4.72 15.52
C GLU A 97 14.36 3.30 14.95
N ASN A 98 14.85 3.09 13.72
CA ASN A 98 14.94 1.75 13.14
C ASN A 98 15.91 0.84 13.90
N GLU A 99 17.07 1.35 14.35
CA GLU A 99 18.03 0.59 15.16
C GLU A 99 17.43 0.17 16.53
N LYS A 100 16.64 1.05 17.17
CA LYS A 100 15.90 0.71 18.40
C LYS A 100 14.91 -0.43 18.16
N LEU A 101 14.14 -0.37 17.06
CA LEU A 101 13.20 -1.44 16.69
C LEU A 101 13.90 -2.76 16.40
N THR A 102 14.99 -2.74 15.63
CA THR A 102 15.79 -3.94 15.33
C THR A 102 16.39 -4.53 16.60
N LYS A 103 16.90 -3.71 17.53
CA LYS A 103 17.40 -4.20 18.82
C LYS A 103 16.31 -4.89 19.65
N LYS A 104 15.07 -4.39 19.58
CA LYS A 104 13.94 -4.91 20.36
C LYS A 104 13.31 -6.16 19.74
N TYR A 105 13.14 -6.18 18.42
CA TYR A 105 12.33 -7.20 17.71
C TYR A 105 13.11 -8.04 16.70
N GLY A 106 14.34 -7.66 16.37
CA GLY A 106 15.16 -8.31 15.34
C GLY A 106 15.93 -9.54 15.81
N THR A 107 15.71 -10.01 17.05
CA THR A 107 16.38 -11.20 17.57
C THR A 107 15.45 -12.04 18.42
N CYS A 108 15.58 -13.36 18.34
CA CYS A 108 14.91 -14.32 19.21
C CYS A 108 15.94 -15.21 19.93
N THR A 109 15.48 -16.02 20.89
CA THR A 109 16.31 -17.06 21.51
C THR A 109 15.86 -18.40 20.97
N LEU A 110 16.80 -19.18 20.45
CA LEU A 110 16.58 -20.54 19.97
C LEU A 110 17.65 -21.43 20.60
N ASP A 111 17.23 -22.46 21.34
CA ASP A 111 18.11 -23.39 22.07
C ASP A 111 19.15 -22.70 22.97
N GLY A 112 18.74 -21.63 23.65
CA GLY A 112 19.61 -20.85 24.54
C GLY A 112 20.56 -19.88 23.83
N HIS A 113 20.57 -19.86 22.50
CA HIS A 113 21.39 -18.96 21.69
C HIS A 113 20.57 -17.84 21.08
N LYS A 114 21.16 -16.64 21.00
CA LYS A 114 20.53 -15.49 20.36
C LYS A 114 20.65 -15.62 18.84
N GLN A 115 19.53 -15.58 18.13
CA GLN A 115 19.44 -15.65 16.67
C GLN A 115 18.83 -14.38 16.09
N GLU A 116 19.23 -14.01 14.87
CA GLU A 116 18.65 -12.88 14.15
C GLU A 116 17.34 -13.27 13.47
N VAL A 117 16.36 -12.38 13.53
CA VAL A 117 15.07 -12.51 12.84
C VAL A 117 15.09 -11.62 11.61
N VAL A 118 15.12 -12.23 10.43
CA VAL A 118 15.29 -11.52 9.14
C VAL A 118 14.11 -10.58 8.84
N ASN A 119 12.88 -11.07 8.94
CA ASN A 119 11.67 -10.34 8.56
C ASN A 119 10.71 -10.16 9.75
N PHE A 120 11.16 -9.45 10.79
CA PHE A 120 10.30 -9.15 11.96
C PHE A 120 9.26 -8.06 11.70
N LYS A 121 9.36 -7.34 10.57
CA LYS A 121 8.38 -6.34 10.13
C LYS A 121 7.41 -6.99 9.14
N ILE A 122 6.13 -6.96 9.48
CA ILE A 122 5.05 -7.44 8.61
C ILE A 122 4.99 -6.59 7.33
N GLU A 123 4.73 -7.23 6.18
CA GLU A 123 4.55 -6.52 4.91
C GLU A 123 3.35 -5.55 5.00
N PRO A 124 3.50 -4.28 4.59
CA PRO A 124 2.36 -3.37 4.48
C PRO A 124 1.42 -3.80 3.33
N PRO A 125 0.16 -3.34 3.33
CA PRO A 125 -0.75 -3.61 2.22
C PRO A 125 -0.21 -3.06 0.90
N ALA A 126 -0.43 -3.80 -0.18
CA ALA A 126 0.12 -3.51 -1.50
C ALA A 126 -0.70 -4.17 -2.61
N LEU A 127 -0.46 -3.83 -3.88
CA LEU A 127 -0.99 -4.62 -4.99
C LEU A 127 -0.06 -5.79 -5.31
N PHE A 128 -0.62 -6.95 -5.60
CA PHE A 128 0.12 -8.16 -5.95
C PHE A 128 0.79 -8.01 -7.32
N LYS A 129 2.12 -7.94 -7.34
CA LYS A 129 2.94 -7.80 -8.56
C LYS A 129 3.46 -9.17 -9.03
N GLY A 130 2.53 -10.04 -9.43
CA GLY A 130 2.88 -11.35 -9.96
C GLY A 130 3.79 -11.28 -11.19
N ARG A 131 4.72 -12.23 -11.33
CA ARG A 131 5.64 -12.32 -12.46
C ARG A 131 4.95 -12.87 -13.72
N GLY A 132 5.41 -12.48 -14.91
CA GLY A 132 4.86 -12.97 -16.18
C GLY A 132 3.38 -12.61 -16.35
N ASN A 133 2.55 -13.60 -16.72
CA ASN A 133 1.09 -13.48 -16.90
C ASN A 133 0.30 -14.02 -15.69
N HIS A 134 0.80 -13.78 -14.47
CA HIS A 134 0.18 -14.32 -13.26
C HIS A 134 -1.30 -13.91 -13.13
N PRO A 135 -2.23 -14.86 -12.88
CA PRO A 135 -3.67 -14.60 -12.91
C PRO A 135 -4.13 -13.58 -11.86
N LYS A 136 -3.45 -13.54 -10.71
CA LYS A 136 -3.76 -12.66 -9.56
C LYS A 136 -3.06 -11.30 -9.58
N MET A 137 -2.34 -10.91 -10.64
CA MET A 137 -1.67 -9.61 -10.67
C MET A 137 -2.67 -8.47 -10.48
N GLY A 138 -2.35 -7.46 -9.67
CA GLY A 138 -3.26 -6.33 -9.41
C GLY A 138 -4.23 -6.54 -8.26
N MET A 139 -4.39 -7.77 -7.75
CA MET A 139 -5.19 -8.00 -6.54
C MET A 139 -4.59 -7.30 -5.31
N VAL A 140 -5.43 -6.91 -4.37
CA VAL A 140 -5.01 -6.27 -3.12
C VAL A 140 -4.42 -7.34 -2.18
N LYS A 141 -3.18 -7.12 -1.75
CA LYS A 141 -2.62 -7.75 -0.55
C LYS A 141 -3.10 -6.94 0.64
N GLU A 142 -3.98 -7.52 1.44
CA GLU A 142 -4.58 -6.87 2.59
C GLU A 142 -3.57 -6.59 3.71
N ARG A 143 -3.96 -5.71 4.62
CA ARG A 143 -3.22 -5.46 5.85
C ARG A 143 -3.39 -6.66 6.76
N VAL A 144 -2.28 -7.20 7.24
CA VAL A 144 -2.29 -8.25 8.28
C VAL A 144 -2.56 -7.58 9.62
N GLU A 145 -3.64 -7.97 10.28
CA GLU A 145 -3.99 -7.55 11.62
C GLU A 145 -3.42 -8.52 12.67
N ALA A 146 -3.50 -8.16 13.95
CA ALA A 146 -2.94 -8.99 15.02
C ALA A 146 -3.62 -10.37 15.09
N GLU A 147 -4.92 -10.41 14.78
CA GLU A 147 -5.75 -11.62 14.76
C GLU A 147 -5.34 -12.61 13.66
N ASP A 148 -4.67 -12.14 12.61
CA ASP A 148 -4.17 -12.97 11.51
C ASP A 148 -2.82 -13.64 11.84
N VAL A 149 -2.16 -13.25 12.94
CA VAL A 149 -0.82 -13.69 13.29
C VAL A 149 -0.86 -14.86 14.27
N VAL A 150 -0.32 -16.01 13.84
CA VAL A 150 -0.08 -17.15 14.72
C VAL A 150 1.33 -17.04 15.31
N ILE A 151 1.42 -16.96 16.63
CA ILE A 151 2.69 -16.96 17.36
C ILE A 151 3.11 -18.39 17.65
N ASN A 152 4.30 -18.76 17.16
CA ASN A 152 4.93 -20.03 17.47
C ASN A 152 6.08 -19.81 18.47
N ILE A 153 5.90 -20.26 19.71
CA ILE A 153 6.84 -20.10 20.81
C ILE A 153 6.86 -21.38 21.67
N GLY A 154 7.94 -21.61 22.41
CA GLY A 154 8.12 -22.72 23.35
C GLY A 154 8.44 -22.25 24.76
#